data_AF-A0A0U2XA23-F1
#
_entry.id   AF-A0A0U2XA23-F1
#
_cell.length_a   1.000
_cell.length_b   1.000
_cell.length_c   1.000
_cell.angle_alpha   90.00
_cell.angle_beta   90.00
_cell.angle_gamma   90.00
#
_symmetry.space_group_name_H-M   'P 1'
#
loop_
_entity.id
_entity.type
_entity.pdbx_description
1 polymer ?
#
loop_
_entity_poly.entity_id
_entity_poly.type
_entity_poly.pdbx_seq_one_letter_code
_entity_poly.pdbx_strand_id
1 'polypeptide(L)'
;MIDINAGEIQNQATKIGQANDKLTISQTVTFSSGTTVPGNSLANSTFEKLKSSSSTIQQLLNRDTANIQSAVAAFKRADTQVQQLFKSPL
;
A
#
# COMPACT_ATOMS: atom_id res chain seq x y z
N MET A 1 -8.20 -22.06 19.47
CA MET A 1 -7.95 -20.61 19.36
C MET A 1 -7.16 -20.40 18.09
N ILE A 2 -7.61 -19.50 17.22
CA ILE A 2 -6.82 -19.12 16.04
C ILE A 2 -5.73 -18.19 16.57
N ASP A 3 -4.49 -18.65 16.59
CA ASP A 3 -3.35 -17.82 17.01
C ASP A 3 -2.92 -16.93 15.85
N ILE A 4 -3.17 -15.63 15.98
CA ILE A 4 -2.75 -14.60 15.03
C ILE A 4 -1.86 -13.61 15.77
N ASN A 5 -0.62 -13.44 15.30
CA ASN A 5 0.25 -12.38 15.78
C ASN A 5 -0.17 -11.02 15.20
N ALA A 6 -1.25 -10.47 15.74
CA ALA A 6 -1.82 -9.20 15.30
C ALA A 6 -0.81 -8.03 15.40
N GLY A 7 0.12 -8.09 16.36
CA GLY A 7 1.16 -7.09 16.53
C GLY A 7 2.17 -7.09 15.38
N GLU A 8 2.66 -8.26 14.99
CA GLU A 8 3.55 -8.38 13.82
C GLU A 8 2.86 -7.98 12.52
N ILE A 9 1.61 -8.38 12.32
CA ILE A 9 0.83 -8.02 11.14
C ILE A 9 0.63 -6.51 11.05
N GLN A 10 0.28 -5.86 12.17
CA GLN A 10 0.14 -4.40 12.21
C GLN A 10 1.48 -3.70 11.94
N ASN A 11 2.58 -4.21 12.50
CA ASN A 11 3.92 -3.68 12.23
C ASN A 11 4.29 -3.76 10.75
N GLN A 12 3.94 -4.85 10.06
CA GLN A 12 4.18 -4.98 8.61
C GLN A 12 3.32 -3.99 7.82
N ALA A 13 2.03 -3.86 8.13
CA ALA A 13 1.14 -2.88 7.50
C ALA A 13 1.65 -1.44 7.68
N THR A 14 2.15 -1.10 8.87
CA THR A 14 2.76 0.21 9.14
C THR A 14 4.02 0.44 8.30
N LYS A 15 4.90 -0.56 8.17
CA LYS A 15 6.10 -0.46 7.31
C LYS A 15 5.73 -0.26 5.84
N ILE A 16 4.67 -0.92 5.35
CA ILE A 16 4.15 -0.73 4.00
C ILE A 16 3.67 0.71 3.81
N GLY A 17 2.88 1.25 4.75
CA GLY A 17 2.43 2.65 4.72
C GLY A 17 3.60 3.64 4.68
N GLN A 18 4.61 3.46 5.52
CA GLN A 18 5.81 4.31 5.53
C GLN A 18 6.62 4.24 4.23
N ALA A 19 6.71 3.05 3.61
CA ALA A 19 7.34 2.90 2.30
C ALA A 19 6.53 3.60 1.20
N ASN A 20 5.20 3.51 1.28
CA ASN A 20 4.27 4.14 0.36
C ASN A 20 4.39 5.68 0.36
N ASP A 21 4.49 6.28 1.55
CA ASP A 21 4.62 7.74 1.69
C ASP A 21 5.88 8.26 0.98
N LYS A 22 6.98 7.50 1.05
CA LYS A 22 8.27 7.83 0.41
C LYS A 22 8.23 7.76 -1.13
N LEU A 23 7.22 7.14 -1.73
CA LEU A 23 7.06 7.07 -3.19
C LEU A 23 6.43 8.35 -3.76
N THR A 24 5.94 9.26 -2.91
CA THR A 24 5.31 10.49 -3.36
C THR A 24 6.32 11.41 -4.04
N ILE A 25 6.16 11.61 -5.36
CA ILE A 25 6.96 12.58 -6.13
C ILE A 25 6.25 13.92 -6.04
N SER A 26 6.64 14.75 -5.08
CA SER A 26 6.02 16.07 -4.81
C SER A 26 6.63 17.21 -5.61
N GLN A 27 7.84 17.04 -6.16
CA GLN A 27 8.52 18.08 -6.91
C GLN A 27 7.99 18.17 -8.34
N THR A 28 7.48 19.34 -8.73
CA THR A 28 7.22 19.64 -10.14
C THR A 28 8.55 19.83 -10.86
N VAL A 29 8.85 18.97 -11.84
CA VAL A 29 9.96 19.17 -12.77
C VAL A 29 9.43 19.88 -14.01
N THR A 30 9.95 21.08 -14.30
CA THR A 30 9.54 21.86 -15.47
C THR A 30 10.54 21.68 -16.60
N PHE A 31 10.05 21.20 -17.74
CA PHE A 31 10.81 21.08 -18.98
C PHE A 31 10.49 22.28 -19.86
N SER A 32 11.44 23.19 -20.08
CA SER A 32 11.21 24.46 -20.81
C SER A 32 11.03 24.24 -22.32
N SER A 33 9.99 24.83 -22.91
CA SER A 33 9.59 24.65 -24.31
C SER A 33 10.34 25.52 -25.35
N GLY A 34 11.28 26.37 -24.92
CA GLY A 34 11.81 27.48 -25.73
C GLY A 34 12.75 27.12 -26.89
N THR A 35 13.28 25.91 -26.93
CA THR A 35 14.09 25.38 -28.04
C THR A 35 13.92 23.88 -28.05
N THR A 36 13.67 23.27 -29.22
CA THR A 36 13.66 21.80 -29.37
C THR A 36 15.07 21.26 -29.17
N VAL A 37 15.54 21.20 -27.92
CA VAL A 37 16.75 20.47 -27.55
C VAL A 37 16.39 18.99 -27.64
N PRO A 38 16.99 18.22 -28.58
CA PRO A 38 16.75 16.79 -28.69
C PRO A 38 17.13 16.14 -27.36
N GLY A 39 16.14 15.69 -26.60
CA GLY A 39 16.32 15.19 -25.22
C GLY A 39 15.26 15.69 -24.26
N ASN A 40 14.71 16.90 -24.46
CA ASN A 40 13.71 17.46 -23.54
C ASN A 40 12.38 16.71 -23.59
N SER A 41 11.91 16.34 -24.79
CA SER A 41 10.72 15.51 -24.97
C SER A 41 10.91 14.09 -24.39
N LEU A 42 12.09 13.50 -24.57
CA LEU A 42 12.41 12.19 -24.00
C LEU A 42 12.47 12.24 -22.46
N ALA A 43 13.12 13.25 -21.90
CA ALA A 43 13.20 13.47 -20.45
C ALA A 43 11.81 13.66 -19.84
N ASN A 44 10.96 14.48 -20.47
CA ASN A 44 9.57 14.67 -20.05
C ASN A 44 8.77 13.36 -20.09
N SER A 45 8.84 12.60 -21.19
CA SER A 45 8.15 11.30 -21.29
C SER A 45 8.63 10.29 -20.25
N THR A 46 9.94 10.22 -20.00
CA THR A 46 10.54 9.34 -18.98
C THR A 46 10.10 9.75 -17.57
N PHE A 47 10.05 11.05 -17.28
CA PHE A 47 9.60 11.55 -15.98
C PHE A 47 8.10 11.27 -15.75
N GLU A 48 7.25 11.44 -16.77
CA GLU A 48 5.83 11.08 -16.65
C GLU A 48 5.62 9.57 -16.49
N LYS A 49 6.42 8.72 -17.14
CA LYS A 49 6.43 7.27 -16.88
C LYS A 49 6.82 6.96 -15.43
N LEU A 50 7.86 7.59 -14.90
CA LEU A 50 8.28 7.42 -13.51
C LEU A 50 7.15 7.79 -12.53
N LYS A 51 6.47 8.92 -12.76
CA LYS A 51 5.31 9.34 -11.95
C LYS A 51 4.18 8.33 -11.99
N SER A 52 3.83 7.86 -13.19
CA SER A 52 2.79 6.85 -13.37
C SER A 52 3.12 5.52 -12.68
N SER A 53 4.36 5.04 -12.83
CA SER A 53 4.84 3.85 -12.12
C SER A 53 4.80 4.03 -10.61
N SER A 54 5.23 5.19 -10.10
CA SER A 54 5.14 5.48 -8.67
C SER A 54 3.71 5.42 -8.16
N SER A 55 2.79 6.14 -8.80
CA SER A 55 1.36 6.10 -8.45
C SER A 55 0.77 4.69 -8.49
N THR A 56 1.18 3.87 -9.45
CA THR A 56 0.72 2.48 -9.57
C THR A 56 1.21 1.64 -8.40
N ILE A 57 2.48 1.76 -8.02
CA ILE A 57 3.03 1.07 -6.85
C ILE A 57 2.29 1.53 -5.60
N GLN A 58 2.01 2.83 -5.46
CA GLN A 58 1.29 3.33 -4.29
C GLN A 58 -0.12 2.74 -4.15
N GLN A 59 -0.84 2.60 -5.26
CA GLN A 59 -2.16 1.95 -5.27
C GLN A 59 -2.08 0.46 -4.85
N LEU A 60 -1.05 -0.26 -5.30
CA LEU A 60 -0.83 -1.65 -4.93
C LEU A 60 -0.52 -1.79 -3.43
N LEU A 61 0.36 -0.96 -2.88
CA LEU A 61 0.71 -0.98 -1.45
C LEU A 61 -0.48 -0.62 -0.55
N ASN A 62 -1.31 0.34 -0.98
CA ASN A 62 -2.55 0.67 -0.29
C ASN A 62 -3.55 -0.49 -0.29
N ARG A 63 -3.71 -1.15 -1.44
CA ARG A 63 -4.56 -2.34 -1.57
C ARG A 63 -4.07 -3.47 -0.67
N ASP A 64 -2.77 -3.73 -0.66
CA ASP A 64 -2.20 -4.81 0.14
C ASP A 64 -2.38 -4.54 1.64
N THR A 65 -2.23 -3.29 2.08
CA THR A 65 -2.54 -2.85 3.45
C THR A 65 -4.01 -3.12 3.82
N ALA A 66 -4.95 -2.76 2.94
CA ALA A 66 -6.38 -3.01 3.16
C ALA A 66 -6.73 -4.51 3.20
N ASN A 67 -6.08 -5.32 2.36
CA ASN A 67 -6.24 -6.77 2.34
C ASN A 67 -5.75 -7.41 3.65
N ILE A 68 -4.58 -6.97 4.15
CA ILE A 68 -4.04 -7.42 5.44
C ILE A 68 -5.03 -7.11 6.57
N GLN A 69 -5.55 -5.88 6.63
CA GLN A 69 -6.53 -5.47 7.65
C GLN A 69 -7.81 -6.31 7.57
N SER A 70 -8.30 -6.58 6.35
CA SER A 70 -9.48 -7.41 6.12
C SER A 70 -9.29 -8.85 6.60
N ALA A 71 -8.12 -9.44 6.31
CA ALA A 71 -7.77 -10.79 6.76
C ALA A 71 -7.71 -10.87 8.29
N VAL A 72 -7.06 -9.90 8.95
CA VAL A 72 -7.03 -9.82 10.42
C VAL A 72 -8.43 -9.74 11.01
N ALA A 73 -9.30 -8.91 10.44
CA ALA A 73 -10.69 -8.80 10.89
C ALA A 73 -11.47 -10.12 10.72
N ALA A 74 -11.24 -10.85 9.61
CA ALA A 74 -11.85 -12.16 9.39
C ALA A 74 -11.39 -13.18 10.44
N PHE A 75 -10.08 -13.27 10.73
CA PHE A 75 -9.57 -14.17 11.76
C PHE A 75 -10.09 -13.85 13.15
N LYS A 76 -10.17 -12.56 13.53
CA LYS A 76 -10.75 -12.13 14.81
C LYS A 76 -12.22 -12.56 14.95
N ARG A 77 -13.01 -12.42 13.88
CA ARG A 77 -14.42 -12.88 13.86
C ARG A 77 -14.52 -14.39 14.01
N ALA A 78 -13.71 -15.14 13.27
CA ALA A 78 -13.67 -16.59 13.35
C ALA A 78 -13.29 -17.07 14.76
N ASP A 79 -12.26 -16.49 15.39
CA ASP A 79 -11.88 -16.84 16.76
C ASP A 79 -13.01 -16.54 17.76
N THR A 80 -13.68 -15.39 17.61
CA THR A 80 -14.84 -15.03 18.46
C THR A 80 -15.97 -16.07 18.33
N GLN A 81 -16.31 -16.47 17.09
CA GLN A 81 -17.34 -17.48 16.83
C GLN A 81 -16.97 -18.84 17.43
N VAL A 82 -15.72 -19.26 17.26
CA VAL A 82 -15.20 -20.49 17.87
C VAL A 82 -15.31 -20.43 19.39
N GLN A 83 -14.90 -19.33 20.01
CA GLN A 83 -15.01 -19.16 21.46
C GLN A 83 -16.46 -19.21 21.96
N GLN A 84 -17.43 -18.68 21.21
CA GLN A 84 -18.85 -18.74 21.56
C GLN A 84 -19.38 -20.18 21.52
N LEU A 85 -19.03 -20.95 20.50
CA LEU A 85 -19.43 -22.36 20.39
C LEU A 85 -18.96 -23.21 21.58
N PHE A 86 -17.76 -22.93 22.10
CA PHE A 86 -17.20 -23.66 23.25
C PHE A 86 -17.62 -23.09 24.62
N LYS A 87 -18.28 -21.92 24.66
CA LYS A 87 -18.78 -21.28 25.89
C LYS A 87 -20.29 -21.42 26.09
N SER A 88 -21.05 -21.83 25.08
CA SER A 88 -22.47 -22.14 25.22
C SER A 88 -22.65 -23.52 25.87
N PRO A 89 -23.37 -23.65 26.99
CA PRO A 89 -23.72 -24.95 27.54
C PRO A 89 -24.67 -25.68 26.57
N LEU A 90 -24.53 -27.01 26.49
CA LEU A 90 -25.44 -27.91 25.76
C LEU A 90 -26.88 -27.80 26.27
#